data_AF-A0AB33F134-F1
#
_entry.id   AF-A0AB33F134-F1
#
_cell.length_a   1.000
_cell.length_b   1.000
_cell.length_c   1.000
_cell.angle_alpha   90.00
_cell.angle_beta   90.00
_cell.angle_gamma   90.00
#
_symmetry.space_group_name_H-M   'P 1'
#
loop_
_entity.id
_entity.type
_entity.pdbx_description
1 polymer ?
#
loop_
_entity_poly.entity_id
_entity_poly.type
_entity_poly.pdbx_seq_one_letter_code
_entity_poly.pdbx_strand_id
1 'polypeptide(L)'
;MTVRREVLRWSLLVVAVAVLAVFLVAQRQSVTVSYGRSPSSATLPAEGSAGELSDATVPSVEEMTALVAADPVVRLPGAVARWDEARVRAAIGGDGTRILVAPPGLDEAERKRVKDVQNATVRIVGTEVSGGPYLATPDDLPGWRAQFATGDVTGQVLALLAGLREQPAPADRDDLRWREPTAAELAPVTAALRATGRYVGPGATLPRLPEDDARDAFPGGAWFVVLPAQPYGTPLPAYGPALHRLAPDRPVVVMYGGWIEYHGPGAADFAEVAGVSFYAQYGGRLSRYDYPQLNVLGAYLARVTDVRYAGLFDRPLPYRPFDPLRVALPALPWLFAGCVAGFVVLSIRTVRGAGRSRPGDVGPDGTPARLAGLSALAVELSVLTDARSDPALVRGVGRLRAARYALDDGLPDRHVRGLLADAAVELDQVARDVRMPGYRPDVYLRGRLS
;
A
#
# COMPACT_ATOMS: atom_id res chain seq x y z
N MET A 1 -6.81 -45.24 31.35
CA MET A 1 -6.55 -43.77 31.25
C MET A 1 -5.20 -43.40 30.60
N THR A 2 -4.28 -44.36 30.39
CA THR A 2 -2.93 -44.17 29.80
C THR A 2 -2.96 -43.88 28.30
N VAL A 3 -3.76 -44.62 27.52
CA VAL A 3 -3.87 -44.45 26.05
C VAL A 3 -4.27 -43.01 25.65
N ARG A 4 -5.19 -42.39 26.41
CA ARG A 4 -5.67 -41.03 26.14
C ARG A 4 -4.60 -39.95 26.36
N ARG A 5 -3.58 -40.22 27.20
CA ARG A 5 -2.48 -39.30 27.49
C ARG A 5 -1.35 -39.43 26.48
N GLU A 6 -1.11 -40.64 26.00
CA GLU A 6 -0.10 -40.91 24.97
C GLU A 6 -0.51 -40.32 23.62
N VAL A 7 -1.79 -40.48 23.25
CA VAL A 7 -2.37 -39.79 22.09
C VAL A 7 -2.26 -38.26 22.22
N LEU A 8 -2.55 -37.71 23.41
CA LEU A 8 -2.44 -36.27 23.67
C LEU A 8 -0.98 -35.77 23.51
N ARG A 9 -0.02 -36.55 24.01
CA ARG A 9 1.42 -36.24 23.92
C ARG A 9 1.90 -36.20 22.47
N TRP A 10 1.53 -37.20 21.67
CA TRP A 10 1.91 -37.25 20.26
C TRP A 10 1.18 -36.18 19.44
N SER A 11 -0.09 -35.87 19.76
CA SER A 11 -0.80 -34.77 19.11
C SER A 11 -0.17 -33.41 19.39
N LEU A 12 0.33 -33.14 20.60
CA LEU A 12 1.05 -31.89 20.91
C LEU A 12 2.37 -31.78 20.14
N LEU A 13 3.09 -32.89 19.94
CA LEU A 13 4.31 -32.91 19.14
C LEU A 13 4.01 -32.63 17.67
N VAL A 14 2.98 -33.28 17.11
CA VAL A 14 2.54 -33.05 15.72
C VAL A 14 2.11 -31.59 15.51
N VAL A 15 1.36 -31.02 16.45
CA VAL A 15 0.98 -29.60 16.42
C VAL A 15 2.21 -28.70 16.50
N ALA A 16 3.19 -29.00 17.34
CA ALA A 16 4.42 -28.23 17.44
C ALA A 16 5.26 -28.28 16.15
N VAL A 17 5.35 -29.44 15.50
CA VAL A 17 6.03 -29.60 14.20
C VAL A 17 5.29 -28.85 13.09
N ALA A 18 3.95 -28.93 13.05
CA ALA A 18 3.14 -28.20 12.09
C ALA A 18 3.29 -26.67 12.26
N VAL A 19 3.27 -26.18 13.51
CA VAL A 19 3.53 -24.78 13.86
C VAL A 19 4.92 -24.32 13.40
N LEU A 20 5.95 -25.14 13.62
CA LEU A 20 7.31 -24.85 13.18
C LEU A 20 7.43 -24.81 11.65
N ALA A 21 6.81 -25.76 10.95
CA ALA A 21 6.80 -25.79 9.49
C ALA A 21 6.10 -24.55 8.90
N VAL A 22 4.94 -24.17 9.44
CA VAL A 22 4.23 -22.94 9.05
C VAL A 22 5.09 -21.70 9.31
N PHE A 23 5.77 -21.64 10.46
CA PHE A 23 6.67 -20.53 10.80
C PHE A 23 7.84 -20.41 9.82
N LEU A 24 8.49 -21.52 9.47
CA LEU A 24 9.62 -21.53 8.52
C LEU A 24 9.19 -21.19 7.09
N VAL A 25 8.00 -21.63 6.67
CA VAL A 25 7.42 -21.25 5.36
C VAL A 25 7.03 -19.77 5.34
N ALA A 26 6.43 -19.27 6.42
CA ALA A 26 6.07 -17.85 6.56
C ALA A 26 7.31 -16.93 6.58
N GLN A 27 8.43 -17.36 7.16
CA GLN A 27 9.69 -16.60 7.12
C GLN A 27 10.31 -16.50 5.71
N ARG A 28 9.96 -17.42 4.79
CA ARG A 28 10.44 -17.38 3.39
C ARG A 28 9.57 -16.52 2.47
N GLN A 29 8.39 -16.08 2.92
CA GLN A 29 7.55 -15.18 2.15
C GLN A 29 8.02 -13.75 2.36
N SER A 30 8.47 -13.08 1.30
CA SER A 30 8.73 -11.65 1.33
C SER A 30 7.44 -10.90 1.68
N VAL A 31 7.54 -9.90 2.56
CA VAL A 31 6.41 -9.07 2.98
C VAL A 31 5.86 -8.35 1.75
N THR A 32 4.82 -8.92 1.15
CA THR A 32 3.97 -8.20 0.21
C THR A 32 3.07 -7.34 1.08
N VAL A 33 3.42 -6.07 1.23
CA VAL A 33 2.57 -5.09 1.91
C VAL A 33 1.29 -5.00 1.10
N SER A 34 0.24 -5.67 1.56
CA SER A 34 -1.10 -5.53 1.00
C SER A 34 -1.62 -4.16 1.42
N TYR A 35 -1.35 -3.14 0.62
CA TYR A 35 -2.04 -1.86 0.74
C TYR A 35 -3.55 -2.13 0.64
N GLY A 36 -4.34 -1.42 1.45
CA GLY A 36 -5.79 -1.45 1.29
C GLY A 36 -6.11 -1.09 -0.16
N ARG A 37 -6.86 -1.94 -0.86
CA ARG A 37 -7.35 -1.62 -2.19
C ARG A 37 -8.30 -0.43 -2.02
N SER A 38 -7.99 0.70 -2.65
CA SER A 38 -8.90 1.84 -2.69
C SER A 38 -10.25 1.36 -3.22
N PRO A 39 -11.38 1.75 -2.61
CA PRO A 39 -12.70 1.46 -3.15
C PRO A 39 -12.97 2.22 -4.46
N SER A 40 -12.08 3.14 -4.86
CA SER A 40 -12.22 3.92 -6.08
C SER A 40 -12.27 3.04 -7.33
N SER A 41 -13.28 3.27 -8.17
CA SER A 41 -13.43 2.60 -9.47
C SER A 41 -13.38 3.56 -10.65
N ALA A 42 -13.02 4.84 -10.43
CA ALA A 42 -13.20 5.87 -11.45
C ALA A 42 -11.98 6.04 -12.35
N THR A 43 -11.97 5.33 -13.48
CA THR A 43 -11.38 5.84 -14.71
C THR A 43 -12.46 6.62 -15.47
N LEU A 44 -12.08 7.70 -16.17
CA LEU A 44 -13.01 8.29 -17.14
C LEU A 44 -13.43 7.21 -18.14
N PRO A 45 -14.73 7.05 -18.43
CA PRO A 45 -15.20 5.98 -19.31
C PRO A 45 -14.60 6.05 -20.72
N ALA A 46 -14.77 4.98 -21.49
CA ALA A 46 -14.38 4.95 -22.90
C ALA A 46 -15.08 6.08 -23.67
N GLU A 47 -14.43 6.58 -24.73
CA GLU A 47 -14.98 7.66 -25.55
C GLU A 47 -16.41 7.33 -26.03
N GLY A 48 -17.31 8.29 -25.87
CA GLY A 48 -18.71 8.22 -26.29
C GLY A 48 -19.64 7.51 -25.29
N SER A 49 -19.13 7.00 -24.17
CA SER A 49 -19.92 6.28 -23.17
C SER A 49 -20.28 7.10 -21.92
N ALA A 50 -19.70 8.29 -21.78
CA ALA A 50 -19.85 9.14 -20.60
C ALA A 50 -20.73 10.38 -20.84
N GLY A 51 -21.31 10.53 -22.04
CA GLY A 51 -22.01 11.75 -22.44
C GLY A 51 -21.06 12.93 -22.65
N GLU A 52 -19.82 12.64 -23.05
CA GLU A 52 -18.75 13.61 -23.26
C GLU A 52 -18.65 14.12 -24.70
N LEU A 53 -19.44 13.52 -25.60
CA LEU A 53 -19.64 14.00 -26.94
C LEU A 53 -20.79 15.00 -26.92
N SER A 54 -20.61 16.13 -27.59
CA SER A 54 -21.64 17.17 -27.70
C SER A 54 -22.45 16.98 -28.97
N ASP A 55 -23.63 17.61 -29.04
CA ASP A 55 -24.42 17.66 -30.28
C ASP A 55 -23.81 18.65 -31.31
N ALA A 56 -22.65 19.24 -31.02
CA ALA A 56 -22.01 20.20 -31.89
C ALA A 56 -21.32 19.49 -33.06
N THR A 57 -21.54 19.98 -34.28
CA THR A 57 -20.93 19.43 -35.50
C THR A 57 -19.97 20.43 -36.14
N VAL A 58 -18.96 19.92 -36.86
CA VAL A 58 -18.06 20.77 -37.67
C VAL A 58 -18.37 20.68 -39.18
N PRO A 59 -18.15 21.77 -39.94
CA PRO A 59 -18.30 21.76 -41.40
C PRO A 59 -17.36 20.77 -42.10
N SER A 60 -17.44 20.71 -43.44
CA SER A 60 -16.50 19.92 -44.23
C SER A 60 -15.08 20.52 -44.18
N VAL A 61 -14.08 19.72 -44.56
CA VAL A 61 -12.67 20.17 -44.58
C VAL A 61 -12.49 21.32 -45.58
N GLU A 62 -13.14 21.25 -46.74
CA GLU A 62 -13.08 22.27 -47.78
C GLU A 62 -13.69 23.59 -47.31
N GLU A 63 -14.84 23.52 -46.64
CA GLU A 63 -15.51 24.70 -46.08
C GLU A 63 -14.66 25.34 -44.98
N MET A 64 -14.15 24.56 -44.03
CA MET A 64 -13.25 25.08 -42.99
C MET A 64 -11.96 25.65 -43.58
N THR A 65 -11.40 25.02 -44.62
CA THR A 65 -10.21 25.51 -45.34
C THR A 65 -10.49 26.87 -45.98
N ALA A 66 -11.67 27.04 -46.60
CA ALA A 66 -12.09 28.31 -47.20
C ALA A 66 -12.28 29.40 -46.14
N LEU A 67 -12.94 29.09 -45.03
CA LEU A 67 -13.09 30.01 -43.89
C LEU A 67 -11.73 30.44 -43.35
N VAL A 68 -10.85 29.47 -43.10
CA VAL A 68 -9.49 29.74 -42.58
C VAL A 68 -8.67 30.53 -43.59
N ALA A 69 -8.90 30.39 -44.90
CA ALA A 69 -8.23 31.22 -45.91
C ALA A 69 -8.72 32.67 -45.92
N ALA A 70 -10.02 32.88 -45.69
CA ALA A 70 -10.64 34.21 -45.65
C ALA A 70 -10.23 34.99 -44.39
N ASP A 71 -10.24 34.34 -43.23
CA ASP A 71 -10.04 35.00 -41.93
C ASP A 71 -8.86 34.40 -41.15
N PRO A 72 -8.01 35.21 -40.50
CA PRO A 72 -6.91 34.69 -39.67
C PRO A 72 -7.38 33.90 -38.44
N VAL A 73 -8.58 34.17 -37.94
CA VAL A 73 -9.15 33.49 -36.77
C VAL A 73 -10.57 33.06 -37.10
N VAL A 74 -10.79 31.76 -37.18
CA VAL A 74 -12.10 31.15 -37.42
C VAL A 74 -12.58 30.48 -36.14
N ARG A 75 -13.77 30.88 -35.67
CA ARG A 75 -14.45 30.26 -34.52
C ARG A 75 -15.71 29.56 -35.01
N LEU A 76 -15.73 28.24 -34.91
CA LEU A 76 -16.90 27.43 -35.23
C LEU A 76 -17.97 27.54 -34.14
N PRO A 77 -19.24 27.28 -34.47
CA PRO A 77 -20.32 27.23 -33.47
C PRO A 77 -19.98 26.31 -32.29
N GLY A 78 -20.31 26.74 -31.08
CA GLY A 78 -20.03 25.99 -29.85
C GLY A 78 -18.58 26.09 -29.33
N ALA A 79 -17.69 26.80 -30.02
CA ALA A 79 -16.32 27.02 -29.54
C ALA A 79 -16.27 27.73 -28.17
N VAL A 80 -15.64 27.09 -27.19
CA VAL A 80 -15.58 27.57 -25.79
C VAL A 80 -14.26 28.28 -25.44
N ALA A 81 -13.15 27.96 -26.13
CA ALA A 81 -11.86 28.57 -25.86
C ALA A 81 -11.89 30.10 -25.97
N ARG A 82 -11.23 30.78 -25.03
CA ARG A 82 -11.03 32.23 -24.98
C ARG A 82 -9.54 32.52 -24.79
N TRP A 83 -9.09 33.69 -25.22
CA TRP A 83 -7.71 34.12 -25.01
C TRP A 83 -7.61 35.64 -25.07
N ASP A 84 -6.51 36.19 -24.57
CA ASP A 84 -6.17 37.60 -24.71
C ASP A 84 -5.77 37.88 -26.16
N GLU A 85 -6.70 38.47 -26.91
CA GLU A 85 -6.48 38.76 -28.33
C GLU A 85 -5.31 39.71 -28.58
N ALA A 86 -5.06 40.68 -27.70
CA ALA A 86 -3.97 41.64 -27.90
C ALA A 86 -2.63 40.94 -27.76
N ARG A 87 -2.48 40.07 -26.75
CA ARG A 87 -1.26 39.29 -26.54
C ARG A 87 -1.03 38.27 -27.64
N VAL A 88 -2.07 37.52 -28.02
CA VAL A 88 -1.96 36.53 -29.10
C VAL A 88 -1.65 37.22 -30.43
N ARG A 89 -2.28 38.36 -30.74
CA ARG A 89 -1.99 39.14 -31.95
C ARG A 89 -0.55 39.68 -31.95
N ALA A 90 -0.07 40.19 -30.82
CA ALA A 90 1.32 40.63 -30.68
C ALA A 90 2.30 39.47 -30.86
N ALA A 91 1.98 38.29 -30.32
CA ALA A 91 2.77 37.09 -30.53
C ALA A 91 2.73 36.63 -31.99
N ILE A 92 1.58 36.65 -32.67
CA ILE A 92 1.49 36.31 -34.10
C ILE A 92 2.35 37.27 -34.95
N GLY A 93 2.37 38.56 -34.64
CA GLY A 93 3.15 39.53 -35.39
C GLY A 93 2.72 39.58 -36.86
N GLY A 94 3.69 39.51 -37.78
CA GLY A 94 3.46 39.55 -39.23
C GLY A 94 3.38 38.18 -39.93
N ASP A 95 3.46 37.07 -39.19
CA ASP A 95 3.74 35.73 -39.75
C ASP A 95 2.54 35.06 -40.45
N GLY A 96 1.40 35.75 -40.56
CA GLY A 96 0.22 35.21 -41.23
C GLY A 96 -0.36 33.95 -40.57
N THR A 97 -0.06 33.71 -39.29
CA THR A 97 -0.60 32.59 -38.50
C THR A 97 -2.12 32.56 -38.56
N ARG A 98 -2.68 31.37 -38.84
CA ARG A 98 -4.12 31.15 -38.88
C ARG A 98 -4.58 30.21 -37.78
N ILE A 99 -5.68 30.56 -37.12
CA ILE A 99 -6.22 29.83 -35.97
C ILE A 99 -7.62 29.32 -36.30
N LEU A 100 -7.83 28.01 -36.16
CA LEU A 100 -9.15 27.36 -36.24
C LEU A 100 -9.59 26.91 -34.85
N VAL A 101 -10.77 27.33 -34.40
CA VAL A 101 -11.33 27.00 -33.09
C VAL A 101 -12.62 26.22 -33.26
N ALA A 102 -12.67 25.02 -32.69
CA ALA A 102 -13.77 24.08 -32.76
C ALA A 102 -14.35 23.81 -31.35
N PRO A 103 -15.63 23.42 -31.25
CA PRO A 103 -16.25 23.05 -29.98
C PRO A 103 -15.58 21.81 -29.34
N PRO A 104 -15.77 21.59 -28.02
CA PRO A 104 -15.42 20.34 -27.37
C PRO A 104 -16.40 19.22 -27.72
N GLY A 105 -16.03 17.98 -27.42
CA GLY A 105 -16.94 16.84 -27.53
C GLY A 105 -17.23 16.39 -28.96
N LEU A 106 -16.38 16.76 -29.92
CA LEU A 106 -16.43 16.23 -31.28
C LEU A 106 -16.11 14.74 -31.28
N ASP A 107 -16.72 13.97 -32.19
CA ASP A 107 -16.33 12.56 -32.40
C ASP A 107 -14.98 12.43 -33.15
N GLU A 108 -14.45 11.21 -33.27
CA GLU A 108 -13.17 10.97 -33.94
C GLU A 108 -13.14 11.41 -35.41
N ALA A 109 -14.22 11.20 -36.16
CA ALA A 109 -14.30 11.60 -37.56
C ALA A 109 -14.33 13.13 -37.70
N GLU A 110 -15.03 13.82 -36.81
CA GLU A 110 -15.10 15.28 -36.77
C GLU A 110 -13.77 15.92 -36.37
N ARG A 111 -13.11 15.38 -35.34
CA ARG A 111 -11.76 15.82 -34.95
C ARG A 111 -10.77 15.62 -36.09
N LYS A 112 -10.88 14.51 -36.83
CA LYS A 112 -10.07 14.28 -38.02
C LYS A 112 -10.31 15.34 -39.08
N ARG A 113 -11.56 15.73 -39.34
CA ARG A 113 -11.86 16.84 -40.28
C ARG A 113 -11.18 18.15 -39.86
N VAL A 114 -11.22 18.51 -38.57
CA VAL A 114 -10.53 19.71 -38.07
C VAL A 114 -9.01 19.60 -38.26
N LYS A 115 -8.44 18.43 -37.99
CA LYS A 115 -7.01 18.16 -38.19
C LYS A 115 -6.58 18.27 -39.65
N ASP A 116 -7.43 17.84 -40.58
CA ASP A 116 -7.13 17.80 -42.01
C ASP A 116 -7.12 19.19 -42.69
N VAL A 117 -7.58 20.25 -42.01
CA VAL A 117 -7.50 21.65 -42.48
C VAL A 117 -6.05 22.15 -42.42
N GLN A 118 -5.26 21.87 -43.46
CA GLN A 118 -3.79 22.08 -43.45
C GLN A 118 -3.35 23.55 -43.34
N ASN A 119 -4.16 24.50 -43.82
CA ASN A 119 -3.84 25.93 -43.79
C ASN A 119 -4.07 26.59 -42.41
N ALA A 120 -4.59 25.86 -41.42
CA ALA A 120 -4.63 26.30 -40.03
C ALA A 120 -3.27 26.00 -39.36
N THR A 121 -2.56 27.04 -38.93
CA THR A 121 -1.31 26.91 -38.18
C THR A 121 -1.57 26.38 -36.77
N VAL A 122 -2.58 26.97 -36.11
CA VAL A 122 -3.03 26.59 -34.77
C VAL A 122 -4.46 26.04 -34.85
N ARG A 123 -4.71 24.92 -34.19
CA ARG A 123 -6.03 24.30 -34.06
C ARG A 123 -6.37 24.18 -32.58
N ILE A 124 -7.57 24.60 -32.24
CA ILE A 124 -8.10 24.54 -30.87
C ILE A 124 -9.38 23.71 -30.89
N VAL A 125 -9.41 22.58 -30.18
CA VAL A 125 -10.61 21.74 -30.02
C VAL A 125 -11.02 21.75 -28.55
N GLY A 126 -12.19 22.33 -28.25
CA GLY A 126 -12.54 22.62 -26.86
C GLY A 126 -11.60 23.68 -26.28
N THR A 127 -10.66 23.24 -25.44
CA THR A 127 -9.52 24.04 -24.93
C THR A 127 -8.17 23.38 -25.22
N GLU A 128 -8.14 22.27 -25.97
CA GLU A 128 -6.89 21.63 -26.42
C GLU A 128 -6.26 22.46 -27.54
N VAL A 129 -5.02 22.93 -27.35
CA VAL A 129 -4.31 23.79 -28.32
C VAL A 129 -3.19 23.01 -28.99
N SER A 130 -3.23 22.89 -30.32
CA SER A 130 -2.26 22.11 -31.10
C SER A 130 -1.83 22.81 -32.39
N GLY A 131 -0.66 22.45 -32.91
CA GLY A 131 -0.13 23.00 -34.17
C GLY A 131 1.11 22.25 -34.64
N GLY A 132 1.12 21.82 -35.90
CA GLY A 132 2.19 20.96 -36.42
C GLY A 132 2.34 19.68 -35.59
N PRO A 133 3.56 19.31 -35.15
CA PRO A 133 3.78 18.18 -34.25
C PRO A 133 3.53 18.50 -32.76
N TYR A 134 3.22 19.76 -32.42
CA TYR A 134 3.16 20.23 -31.05
C TYR A 134 1.75 20.23 -30.48
N LEU A 135 1.67 19.95 -29.18
CA LEU A 135 0.51 20.10 -28.33
C LEU A 135 0.92 20.96 -27.15
N ALA A 136 0.17 22.01 -26.85
CA ALA A 136 0.42 22.89 -25.71
C ALA A 136 -0.57 22.58 -24.58
N THR A 137 -0.03 22.16 -23.44
CA THR A 137 -0.78 21.82 -22.22
C THR A 137 -0.19 22.58 -21.03
N PRO A 138 -1.00 23.07 -20.09
CA PRO A 138 -0.47 23.56 -18.82
C PRO A 138 0.19 22.43 -18.04
N ASP A 139 1.22 22.80 -17.29
CA ASP A 139 1.95 21.93 -16.37
C ASP A 139 1.86 22.41 -14.91
N ASP A 140 1.07 23.46 -14.64
CA ASP A 140 0.86 24.03 -13.32
C ASP A 140 -0.64 24.24 -12.98
N LEU A 141 -0.91 24.42 -11.68
CA LEU A 141 -2.28 24.67 -11.21
C LEU A 141 -2.87 25.99 -11.71
N PRO A 142 -2.14 27.13 -11.73
CA PRO A 142 -2.65 28.37 -12.32
C PRO A 142 -3.14 28.22 -13.76
N GLY A 143 -2.38 27.53 -14.62
CA GLY A 143 -2.73 27.30 -16.01
C GLY A 143 -3.94 26.37 -16.17
N TRP A 144 -3.99 25.25 -15.45
CA TRP A 144 -5.19 24.39 -15.44
C TRP A 144 -6.42 25.10 -14.91
N ARG A 145 -6.26 25.96 -13.90
CA ARG A 145 -7.35 26.75 -13.33
C ARG A 145 -7.89 27.75 -14.35
N ALA A 146 -7.04 28.52 -15.02
CA ALA A 146 -7.48 29.44 -16.07
C ALA A 146 -8.23 28.69 -17.19
N GLN A 147 -7.66 27.57 -17.64
CA GLN A 147 -8.23 26.72 -18.68
C GLN A 147 -9.60 26.15 -18.31
N PHE A 148 -9.71 25.45 -17.19
CA PHE A 148 -10.92 24.69 -16.86
C PHE A 148 -11.98 25.52 -16.13
N ALA A 149 -11.62 26.64 -15.49
CA ALA A 149 -12.59 27.54 -14.90
C ALA A 149 -13.23 28.48 -15.92
N THR A 150 -12.47 28.97 -16.92
CA THR A 150 -12.93 30.05 -17.82
C THR A 150 -12.78 29.77 -19.31
N GLY A 151 -12.16 28.65 -19.69
CA GLY A 151 -11.81 28.38 -21.09
C GLY A 151 -10.61 29.19 -21.58
N ASP A 152 -9.83 29.81 -20.70
CA ASP A 152 -8.67 30.62 -21.08
C ASP A 152 -7.52 29.73 -21.56
N VAL A 153 -7.16 29.89 -22.83
CA VAL A 153 -6.05 29.18 -23.47
C VAL A 153 -4.91 30.11 -23.88
N THR A 154 -4.84 31.32 -23.31
CA THR A 154 -3.83 32.33 -23.66
C THR A 154 -2.41 31.78 -23.52
N GLY A 155 -2.07 31.16 -22.39
CA GLY A 155 -0.74 30.62 -22.14
C GLY A 155 -0.36 29.53 -23.14
N GLN A 156 -1.28 28.61 -23.41
CA GLN A 156 -1.12 27.48 -24.32
C GLN A 156 -0.93 27.95 -25.77
N VAL A 157 -1.69 28.94 -26.22
CA VAL A 157 -1.51 29.54 -27.56
C VAL A 157 -0.15 30.24 -27.65
N LEU A 158 0.24 31.02 -26.65
CA LEU A 158 1.53 31.71 -26.65
C LEU A 158 2.71 30.73 -26.61
N ALA A 159 2.63 29.68 -25.80
CA ALA A 159 3.63 28.62 -25.72
C ALA A 159 3.74 27.85 -27.05
N LEU A 160 2.61 27.53 -27.68
CA LEU A 160 2.60 26.88 -28.99
C LEU A 160 3.25 27.75 -30.06
N LEU A 161 2.92 29.04 -30.12
CA LEU A 161 3.52 29.98 -31.08
C LEU A 161 5.02 30.14 -30.87
N ALA A 162 5.48 30.18 -29.62
CA ALA A 162 6.91 30.18 -29.30
C ALA A 162 7.59 28.89 -29.77
N GLY A 163 6.99 27.72 -29.47
CA GLY A 163 7.51 26.41 -29.87
C GLY A 163 7.58 26.22 -31.39
N LEU A 164 6.57 26.67 -32.13
CA LEU A 164 6.57 26.66 -33.60
C LEU A 164 7.67 27.52 -34.22
N ARG A 165 8.22 28.48 -33.46
CA ARG A 165 9.30 29.36 -33.87
C ARG A 165 10.64 29.03 -33.23
N GLU A 166 10.71 27.94 -32.47
CA GLU A 166 11.91 27.55 -31.71
C GLU A 166 12.39 28.66 -30.76
N GLN A 167 11.45 29.44 -30.21
CA GLN A 167 11.71 30.49 -29.23
C GLN A 167 11.35 30.02 -27.82
N PRO A 168 11.99 30.57 -26.78
CA PRO A 168 11.56 30.31 -25.41
C PRO A 168 10.10 30.70 -25.21
N ALA A 169 9.33 29.84 -24.55
CA ALA A 169 7.97 30.17 -24.15
C ALA A 169 8.00 31.39 -23.20
N PRO A 170 7.03 32.32 -23.32
CA PRO A 170 6.91 33.39 -22.34
C PRO A 170 6.58 32.79 -20.97
N ALA A 171 7.01 33.47 -19.91
CA ALA A 171 6.67 33.05 -18.55
C ALA A 171 5.15 33.01 -18.35
N ASP A 172 4.68 31.99 -17.65
CA ASP A 172 3.28 31.87 -17.29
C ASP A 172 2.85 33.01 -16.38
N ARG A 173 1.60 33.42 -16.57
CA ARG A 173 0.98 34.51 -15.80
C ARG A 173 -0.35 34.05 -15.27
N ASP A 174 -0.53 34.22 -13.97
CA ASP A 174 -1.83 34.04 -13.34
C ASP A 174 -2.70 35.29 -13.57
N ASP A 175 -3.32 35.36 -14.75
CA ASP A 175 -4.16 36.50 -15.13
C ASP A 175 -5.60 36.35 -14.60
N LEU A 176 -5.94 35.21 -14.00
CA LEU A 176 -7.26 34.95 -13.42
C LEU A 176 -7.44 35.77 -12.14
N ARG A 177 -8.38 36.72 -12.18
CA ARG A 177 -8.66 37.61 -11.05
C ARG A 177 -9.73 37.03 -10.15
N TRP A 178 -9.42 36.96 -8.86
CA TRP A 178 -10.35 36.55 -7.80
C TRP A 178 -10.88 37.77 -7.05
N ARG A 179 -12.13 37.69 -6.61
CA ARG A 179 -12.76 38.67 -5.71
C ARG A 179 -13.53 37.96 -4.61
N GLU A 180 -13.80 38.67 -3.53
CA GLU A 180 -14.72 38.18 -2.53
C GLU A 180 -16.15 38.08 -3.11
N PRO A 181 -16.90 37.01 -2.82
CA PRO A 181 -18.32 36.96 -3.13
C PRO A 181 -19.08 38.06 -2.39
N THR A 182 -20.03 38.70 -3.05
CA THR A 182 -20.91 39.67 -2.39
C THR A 182 -21.86 38.96 -1.42
N ALA A 183 -22.42 39.70 -0.46
CA ALA A 183 -23.40 39.13 0.47
C ALA A 183 -24.63 38.54 -0.25
N ALA A 184 -25.06 39.17 -1.35
CA ALA A 184 -26.18 38.70 -2.17
C ALA A 184 -25.86 37.39 -2.92
N GLU A 185 -24.61 37.20 -3.34
CA GLU A 185 -24.15 35.96 -3.97
C GLU A 185 -23.95 34.84 -2.93
N LEU A 186 -23.41 35.16 -1.76
CA LEU A 186 -23.10 34.17 -0.72
C LEU A 186 -24.33 33.66 0.04
N ALA A 187 -25.35 34.50 0.21
CA ALA A 187 -26.57 34.17 0.94
C ALA A 187 -27.31 32.92 0.40
N PRO A 188 -27.67 32.82 -0.90
CA PRO A 188 -28.36 31.65 -1.43
C PRO A 188 -27.49 30.38 -1.36
N VAL A 189 -26.18 30.51 -1.61
CA VAL A 189 -25.23 29.40 -1.51
C VAL A 189 -25.19 28.85 -0.10
N THR A 190 -25.01 29.72 0.89
CA THR A 190 -24.93 29.32 2.30
C THR A 190 -26.24 28.70 2.80
N ALA A 191 -27.39 29.25 2.38
CA ALA A 191 -28.69 28.69 2.73
C ALA A 191 -28.86 27.25 2.20
N ALA A 192 -28.51 27.01 0.93
CA ALA A 192 -28.59 25.68 0.32
C ALA A 192 -27.62 24.68 0.97
N LEU A 193 -26.39 25.12 1.26
CA LEU A 193 -25.37 24.30 1.94
C LEU A 193 -25.78 23.90 3.36
N ARG A 194 -26.44 24.78 4.10
CA ARG A 194 -26.96 24.45 5.45
C ARG A 194 -28.14 23.48 5.38
N ALA A 195 -29.00 23.62 4.37
CA ALA A 195 -30.19 22.77 4.22
C ALA A 195 -29.86 21.37 3.67
N THR A 196 -28.96 21.27 2.69
CA THR A 196 -28.76 20.04 1.91
C THR A 196 -27.29 19.64 1.76
N GLY A 197 -26.34 20.46 2.24
CA GLY A 197 -24.92 20.24 2.01
C GLY A 197 -24.45 20.55 0.59
N ARG A 198 -25.34 21.00 -0.31
CA ARG A 198 -24.98 21.29 -1.71
C ARG A 198 -25.65 22.54 -2.27
N TYR A 199 -24.98 23.18 -3.22
CA TYR A 199 -25.51 24.24 -4.07
C TYR A 199 -25.11 23.98 -5.52
N VAL A 200 -26.09 23.97 -6.42
CA VAL A 200 -25.87 23.86 -7.86
C VAL A 200 -26.33 25.16 -8.49
N GLY A 201 -25.38 25.91 -9.05
CA GLY A 201 -25.63 27.22 -9.64
C GLY A 201 -26.39 27.12 -10.96
N PRO A 202 -27.11 28.18 -11.37
CA PRO A 202 -27.76 28.23 -12.68
C PRO A 202 -26.75 27.96 -13.81
N GLY A 203 -27.10 27.08 -14.75
CA GLY A 203 -26.26 26.70 -15.88
C GLY A 203 -25.24 25.59 -15.60
N ALA A 204 -25.08 25.14 -14.35
CA ALA A 204 -24.30 23.95 -14.04
C ALA A 204 -24.97 22.69 -14.60
N THR A 205 -24.16 21.72 -15.06
CA THR A 205 -24.65 20.47 -15.70
C THR A 205 -24.75 19.30 -14.73
N LEU A 206 -24.64 19.55 -13.42
CA LEU A 206 -24.68 18.50 -12.39
C LEU A 206 -26.14 18.14 -12.02
N PRO A 207 -26.67 16.98 -12.42
CA PRO A 207 -28.04 16.60 -12.08
C PRO A 207 -28.19 16.12 -10.62
N ARG A 208 -27.14 15.51 -10.08
CA ARG A 208 -27.06 14.96 -8.72
C ARG A 208 -25.60 14.86 -8.30
N LEU A 209 -25.33 14.69 -7.01
CA LEU A 209 -23.99 14.38 -6.55
C LEU A 209 -23.63 12.91 -6.86
N PRO A 210 -22.34 12.61 -7.11
CA PRO A 210 -21.85 11.24 -7.06
C PRO A 210 -21.76 10.79 -5.59
N GLU A 211 -22.89 10.34 -5.04
CA GLU A 211 -23.08 10.10 -3.60
C GLU A 211 -22.06 9.11 -3.00
N ASP A 212 -21.71 8.05 -3.74
CA ASP A 212 -20.77 7.04 -3.25
C ASP A 212 -19.33 7.58 -3.22
N ASP A 213 -18.87 8.22 -4.32
CA ASP A 213 -17.54 8.87 -4.35
C ASP A 213 -17.44 9.99 -3.30
N ALA A 214 -18.52 10.75 -3.09
CA ALA A 214 -18.56 11.81 -2.08
C ALA A 214 -18.47 11.25 -0.65
N ARG A 215 -19.16 10.14 -0.38
CA ARG A 215 -19.13 9.46 0.93
C ARG A 215 -17.75 8.86 1.21
N ASP A 216 -17.12 8.27 0.20
CA ASP A 216 -15.79 7.67 0.33
C ASP A 216 -14.71 8.74 0.50
N ALA A 217 -14.79 9.84 -0.27
CA ALA A 217 -13.88 10.97 -0.16
C ALA A 217 -14.01 11.69 1.19
N PHE A 218 -15.25 11.89 1.65
CA PHE A 218 -15.58 12.63 2.86
C PHE A 218 -16.62 11.89 3.73
N PRO A 219 -16.19 10.89 4.53
CA PRO A 219 -17.10 10.11 5.38
C PRO A 219 -17.87 10.94 6.42
N GLY A 220 -17.28 12.06 6.86
CA GLY A 220 -17.91 13.03 7.77
C GLY A 220 -18.82 14.05 7.07
N GLY A 221 -19.00 13.93 5.75
CA GLY A 221 -19.71 14.89 4.91
C GLY A 221 -18.84 16.08 4.48
N ALA A 222 -19.29 16.75 3.42
CA ALA A 222 -18.68 17.95 2.86
C ALA A 222 -19.75 18.89 2.31
N TRP A 223 -19.38 20.15 2.12
CA TRP A 223 -20.17 21.12 1.38
C TRP A 223 -19.74 21.16 -0.08
N PHE A 224 -20.70 21.02 -0.99
CA PHE A 224 -20.45 21.01 -2.43
C PHE A 224 -21.07 22.23 -3.10
N VAL A 225 -20.27 23.04 -3.76
CA VAL A 225 -20.73 24.17 -4.56
C VAL A 225 -20.33 23.89 -6.01
N VAL A 226 -21.30 23.80 -6.91
CA VAL A 226 -21.05 23.48 -8.32
C VAL A 226 -21.62 24.58 -9.18
N LEU A 227 -20.76 25.23 -9.94
CA LEU A 227 -21.05 26.39 -10.78
C LEU A 227 -20.69 26.07 -12.23
N PRO A 228 -21.36 26.68 -13.23
CA PRO A 228 -20.92 26.56 -14.62
C PRO A 228 -19.51 27.13 -14.84
N ALA A 229 -18.97 26.94 -16.04
CA ALA A 229 -17.78 27.67 -16.46
C ALA A 229 -17.99 29.18 -16.29
N GLN A 230 -16.98 29.84 -15.74
CA GLN A 230 -17.05 31.26 -15.40
C GLN A 230 -16.72 32.13 -16.61
N PRO A 231 -17.32 33.31 -16.73
CA PRO A 231 -17.05 34.20 -17.86
C PRO A 231 -15.59 34.65 -17.89
N TYR A 232 -14.94 34.44 -19.04
CA TYR A 232 -13.57 34.91 -19.29
C TYR A 232 -13.43 36.42 -19.08
N GLY A 233 -12.31 36.84 -18.47
CA GLY A 233 -11.96 38.25 -18.24
C GLY A 233 -12.69 38.94 -17.09
N THR A 234 -13.64 38.26 -16.44
CA THR A 234 -14.35 38.80 -15.26
C THR A 234 -13.73 38.32 -13.95
N PRO A 235 -13.71 39.13 -12.87
CA PRO A 235 -13.26 38.64 -11.57
C PRO A 235 -14.18 37.57 -10.97
N LEU A 236 -13.63 36.41 -10.64
CA LEU A 236 -14.36 35.25 -10.12
C LEU A 236 -14.65 35.40 -8.61
N PRO A 237 -15.88 35.15 -8.16
CA PRO A 237 -16.19 35.08 -6.74
C PRO A 237 -15.51 33.87 -6.09
N ALA A 238 -14.60 34.11 -5.14
CA ALA A 238 -13.87 33.09 -4.40
C ALA A 238 -14.74 32.47 -3.29
N TYR A 239 -15.68 31.58 -3.66
CA TYR A 239 -16.58 30.95 -2.69
C TYR A 239 -15.86 30.08 -1.67
N GLY A 240 -14.78 29.39 -2.07
CA GLY A 240 -14.04 28.49 -1.20
C GLY A 240 -13.53 29.13 0.09
N PRO A 241 -12.70 30.19 0.01
CA PRO A 241 -12.23 30.91 1.19
C PRO A 241 -13.36 31.54 2.01
N ALA A 242 -14.40 32.07 1.35
CA ALA A 242 -15.54 32.68 2.01
C ALA A 242 -16.35 31.65 2.85
N LEU A 243 -16.60 30.47 2.29
CA LEU A 243 -17.32 29.39 2.95
C LEU A 243 -16.48 28.71 4.03
N HIS A 244 -15.18 28.56 3.82
CA HIS A 244 -14.28 28.01 4.82
C HIS A 244 -14.22 28.88 6.09
N ARG A 245 -14.27 30.21 5.96
CA ARG A 245 -14.41 31.10 7.13
C ARG A 245 -15.70 30.88 7.91
N LEU A 246 -16.78 30.47 7.25
CA LEU A 246 -18.07 30.20 7.89
C LEU A 246 -18.13 28.82 8.55
N ALA A 247 -17.36 27.85 8.05
CA ALA A 247 -17.32 26.48 8.55
C ALA A 247 -15.89 25.92 8.45
N PRO A 248 -14.96 26.33 9.33
CA PRO A 248 -13.53 25.99 9.21
C PRO A 248 -13.27 24.48 9.34
N ASP A 249 -14.06 23.78 10.16
CA ASP A 249 -13.91 22.35 10.38
C ASP A 249 -14.60 21.49 9.31
N ARG A 250 -15.24 22.12 8.32
CA ARG A 250 -15.99 21.42 7.27
C ARG A 250 -15.21 21.41 5.96
N PRO A 251 -15.03 20.23 5.35
CA PRO A 251 -14.61 20.13 3.95
C PRO A 251 -15.58 20.89 3.03
N VAL A 252 -15.03 21.73 2.15
CA VAL A 252 -15.76 22.48 1.12
C VAL A 252 -15.11 22.17 -0.23
N VAL A 253 -15.89 21.67 -1.16
CA VAL A 253 -15.49 21.42 -2.55
C VAL A 253 -16.24 22.42 -3.43
N VAL A 254 -15.49 23.24 -4.17
CA VAL A 254 -16.06 24.25 -5.07
C VAL A 254 -15.64 23.96 -6.49
N MET A 255 -16.60 23.77 -7.38
CA MET A 255 -16.39 23.50 -8.80
C MET A 255 -16.84 24.69 -9.64
N TYR A 256 -15.95 25.18 -10.50
CA TYR A 256 -16.18 26.22 -11.51
C TYR A 256 -15.98 25.60 -12.89
N GLY A 257 -17.06 25.24 -13.57
CA GLY A 257 -16.94 24.50 -14.84
C GLY A 257 -16.21 23.17 -14.62
N GLY A 258 -15.02 23.01 -15.20
CA GLY A 258 -14.16 21.84 -15.01
C GLY A 258 -13.08 22.00 -13.93
N TRP A 259 -12.92 23.19 -13.36
CA TRP A 259 -11.98 23.45 -12.27
C TRP A 259 -12.62 23.16 -10.90
N ILE A 260 -11.89 22.50 -10.01
CA ILE A 260 -12.33 22.09 -8.67
C ILE A 260 -11.30 22.52 -7.63
N GLU A 261 -11.78 23.18 -6.59
CA GLU A 261 -11.02 23.58 -5.42
C GLU A 261 -11.48 22.83 -4.18
N TYR A 262 -10.52 22.55 -3.29
CA TYR A 262 -10.78 22.03 -1.95
C TYR A 262 -10.35 23.05 -0.91
N HIS A 263 -11.25 23.32 0.04
CA HIS A 263 -11.02 24.17 1.21
C HIS A 263 -11.49 23.44 2.46
N GLY A 264 -10.71 23.43 3.53
CA GLY A 264 -11.07 22.69 4.73
C GLY A 264 -9.86 22.19 5.53
N PRO A 265 -10.08 21.32 6.52
CA PRO A 265 -9.00 20.71 7.29
C PRO A 265 -7.97 20.04 6.38
N GLY A 266 -6.68 20.28 6.66
CA GLY A 266 -5.56 19.71 5.90
C GLY A 266 -5.39 20.25 4.48
N ALA A 267 -6.09 21.32 4.08
CA ALA A 267 -6.03 21.84 2.71
C ALA A 267 -4.61 22.22 2.25
N ALA A 268 -3.78 22.74 3.15
CA ALA A 268 -2.39 23.12 2.84
C ALA A 268 -1.54 21.94 2.36
N ASP A 269 -1.82 20.73 2.85
CA ASP A 269 -1.05 19.54 2.51
C ASP A 269 -1.72 18.75 1.37
N PHE A 270 -3.06 18.81 1.29
CA PHE A 270 -3.87 17.92 0.45
C PHE A 270 -4.33 18.55 -0.87
N ALA A 271 -4.74 19.83 -0.87
CA ALA A 271 -5.50 20.42 -1.99
C ALA A 271 -4.68 20.43 -3.29
N GLU A 272 -3.40 20.81 -3.18
CA GLU A 272 -2.47 20.86 -4.30
C GLU A 272 -2.19 19.47 -4.86
N VAL A 273 -1.89 18.49 -4.01
CA VAL A 273 -1.59 17.11 -4.45
C VAL A 273 -2.79 16.48 -5.14
N ALA A 274 -4.00 16.66 -4.60
CA ALA A 274 -5.22 16.16 -5.22
C ALA A 274 -5.49 16.84 -6.58
N GLY A 275 -5.32 18.17 -6.64
CA GLY A 275 -5.46 18.94 -7.88
C GLY A 275 -4.46 18.52 -8.95
N VAL A 276 -3.17 18.56 -8.64
CA VAL A 276 -2.08 18.19 -9.57
C VAL A 276 -2.25 16.77 -10.07
N SER A 277 -2.51 15.81 -9.16
CA SER A 277 -2.69 14.41 -9.54
C SER A 277 -3.89 14.20 -10.47
N PHE A 278 -4.97 14.95 -10.26
CA PHE A 278 -6.17 14.89 -11.09
C PHE A 278 -5.93 15.50 -12.48
N TYR A 279 -5.47 16.75 -12.56
CA TYR A 279 -5.31 17.44 -13.85
C TYR A 279 -4.14 16.92 -14.67
N ALA A 280 -3.05 16.47 -14.05
CA ALA A 280 -1.96 15.82 -14.77
C ALA A 280 -2.43 14.54 -15.48
N GLN A 281 -3.37 13.81 -14.87
CA GLN A 281 -3.88 12.57 -15.44
C GLN A 281 -5.03 12.78 -16.43
N TYR A 282 -5.94 13.69 -16.15
CA TYR A 282 -7.19 13.84 -16.92
C TYR A 282 -7.25 15.12 -17.76
N GLY A 283 -6.33 16.07 -17.58
CA GLY A 283 -6.36 17.38 -18.23
C GLY A 283 -6.46 17.31 -19.76
N GLY A 284 -5.73 16.40 -20.40
CA GLY A 284 -5.82 16.19 -21.86
C GLY A 284 -7.18 15.66 -22.34
N ARG A 285 -7.94 14.95 -21.49
CA ARG A 285 -9.32 14.55 -21.83
C ARG A 285 -10.29 15.68 -21.55
N LEU A 286 -10.14 16.37 -20.42
CA LEU A 286 -10.96 17.51 -20.06
C LEU A 286 -10.81 18.69 -21.03
N SER A 287 -9.67 18.79 -21.72
CA SER A 287 -9.46 19.85 -22.72
C SER A 287 -10.23 19.62 -24.01
N ARG A 288 -10.38 18.35 -24.42
CA ARG A 288 -10.97 17.96 -25.72
C ARG A 288 -12.46 17.66 -25.67
N TYR A 289 -12.91 17.00 -24.61
CA TYR A 289 -14.29 16.47 -24.51
C TYR A 289 -15.15 17.36 -23.61
N ASP A 290 -16.47 17.29 -23.81
CA ASP A 290 -17.45 18.07 -23.05
C ASP A 290 -18.05 17.23 -21.91
N TYR A 291 -17.21 16.85 -20.94
CA TYR A 291 -17.66 16.00 -19.85
C TYR A 291 -18.70 16.70 -18.95
N PRO A 292 -19.84 16.04 -18.65
CA PRO A 292 -20.77 16.53 -17.63
C PRO A 292 -20.07 16.68 -16.28
N GLN A 293 -20.47 17.70 -15.50
CA GLN A 293 -19.85 17.99 -14.20
C GLN A 293 -19.96 16.82 -13.21
N LEU A 294 -20.96 15.94 -13.38
CA LEU A 294 -21.07 14.69 -12.61
C LEU A 294 -19.82 13.81 -12.73
N ASN A 295 -19.33 13.63 -13.96
CA ASN A 295 -18.22 12.72 -14.23
C ASN A 295 -16.89 13.33 -13.77
N VAL A 296 -16.72 14.63 -14.00
CA VAL A 296 -15.53 15.37 -13.57
C VAL A 296 -15.43 15.40 -12.04
N LEU A 297 -16.55 15.69 -11.36
CA LEU A 297 -16.61 15.69 -9.89
C LEU A 297 -16.39 14.28 -9.32
N GLY A 298 -17.02 13.25 -9.88
CA GLY A 298 -16.83 11.86 -9.44
C GLY A 298 -15.37 11.42 -9.57
N ALA A 299 -14.73 11.67 -10.72
CA ALA A 299 -13.33 11.34 -10.92
C ALA A 299 -12.38 12.10 -9.98
N TYR A 300 -12.67 13.37 -9.70
CA TYR A 300 -11.92 14.15 -8.70
C TYR A 300 -12.08 13.57 -7.29
N LEU A 301 -13.31 13.22 -6.87
CA LEU A 301 -13.57 12.64 -5.54
C LEU A 301 -12.97 11.24 -5.38
N ALA A 302 -12.94 10.45 -6.43
CA ALA A 302 -12.18 9.20 -6.46
C ALA A 302 -10.68 9.46 -6.25
N ARG A 303 -10.11 10.51 -6.86
CA ARG A 303 -8.71 10.89 -6.62
C ARG A 303 -8.47 11.38 -5.19
N VAL A 304 -9.39 12.16 -4.63
CA VAL A 304 -9.36 12.56 -3.21
C VAL A 304 -9.32 11.31 -2.31
N THR A 305 -10.16 10.32 -2.62
CA THR A 305 -10.20 9.03 -1.94
C THR A 305 -8.86 8.33 -2.05
N ASP A 306 -8.29 8.20 -3.25
CA ASP A 306 -6.99 7.55 -3.45
C ASP A 306 -5.87 8.21 -2.66
N VAL A 307 -5.80 9.54 -2.67
CA VAL A 307 -4.78 10.30 -1.93
C VAL A 307 -4.92 10.09 -0.41
N ARG A 308 -6.15 10.06 0.10
CA ARG A 308 -6.43 9.78 1.51
C ARG A 308 -6.14 8.33 1.88
N TYR A 309 -6.51 7.37 1.03
CA TYR A 309 -6.26 5.93 1.23
C TYR A 309 -4.79 5.57 1.13
N ALA A 310 -4.01 6.27 0.30
CA ALA A 310 -2.56 6.12 0.23
C ALA A 310 -1.85 6.55 1.54
N GLY A 311 -2.58 7.17 2.49
CA GLY A 311 -2.05 7.54 3.78
C GLY A 311 -1.10 8.73 3.75
N LEU A 312 -1.17 9.55 2.69
CA LEU A 312 -0.30 10.72 2.53
C LEU A 312 -0.53 11.79 3.61
N PHE A 313 -1.74 11.87 4.21
CA PHE A 313 -2.09 13.04 5.03
C PHE A 313 -2.80 12.77 6.37
N ASP A 314 -3.45 11.62 6.59
CA ASP A 314 -4.42 11.54 7.71
C ASP A 314 -4.03 10.72 8.95
N ARG A 315 -2.90 10.01 9.04
CA ARG A 315 -2.55 9.28 10.28
C ARG A 315 -1.05 9.10 10.52
N PRO A 316 -0.58 9.10 11.79
CA PRO A 316 0.73 8.55 12.11
C PRO A 316 0.80 7.10 11.62
N LEU A 317 1.80 6.82 10.80
CA LEU A 317 2.08 5.49 10.28
C LEU A 317 2.12 4.45 11.43
N PRO A 318 1.52 3.25 11.28
CA PRO A 318 0.74 2.74 10.16
C PRO A 318 -0.68 2.29 10.51
N TYR A 319 -1.64 2.54 9.61
CA TYR A 319 -2.84 1.72 9.50
C TYR A 319 -2.42 0.28 9.21
N ARG A 320 -2.60 -0.61 10.19
CA ARG A 320 -2.47 -2.04 10.00
C ARG A 320 -3.89 -2.57 9.74
N PRO A 321 -4.25 -2.98 8.50
CA PRO A 321 -5.30 -3.98 8.38
C PRO A 321 -4.94 -5.18 9.28
N PHE A 322 -5.95 -5.95 9.72
CA PHE A 322 -5.71 -7.16 10.52
C PHE A 322 -4.81 -8.09 9.72
N ASP A 323 -3.50 -8.02 9.98
CA ASP A 323 -2.51 -8.90 9.41
C ASP A 323 -2.46 -10.12 10.33
N PRO A 324 -3.11 -11.24 9.95
CA PRO A 324 -3.12 -12.43 10.79
C PRO A 324 -1.71 -12.93 11.07
N LEU A 325 -0.72 -12.60 10.24
CA LEU A 325 0.68 -12.94 10.47
C LEU A 325 1.29 -12.08 11.57
N ARG A 326 0.94 -10.79 11.72
CA ARG A 326 1.45 -9.94 12.83
C ARG A 326 0.88 -10.32 14.20
N VAL A 327 -0.29 -10.96 14.26
CA VAL A 327 -0.86 -11.48 15.52
C VAL A 327 -0.40 -12.92 15.76
N ALA A 328 -0.29 -13.74 14.72
CA ALA A 328 0.16 -15.12 14.84
C ALA A 328 1.68 -15.25 15.04
N LEU A 329 2.52 -14.51 14.33
CA LEU A 329 3.99 -14.64 14.39
C LEU A 329 4.59 -14.38 15.78
N PRO A 330 4.15 -13.38 16.58
CA PRO A 330 4.64 -13.23 17.94
C PRO A 330 4.12 -14.31 18.87
N ALA A 331 2.92 -14.85 18.62
CA ALA A 331 2.28 -15.86 19.44
C ALA A 331 2.78 -17.28 19.16
N LEU A 332 3.24 -17.56 17.94
CA LEU A 332 3.72 -18.89 17.50
C LEU A 332 4.93 -19.40 18.33
N PRO A 333 5.94 -18.59 18.68
CA PRO A 333 7.01 -19.00 19.60
C PRO A 333 6.48 -19.38 20.99
N TRP A 334 5.48 -18.65 21.50
CA TRP A 334 4.88 -18.94 22.81
C TRP A 334 3.97 -20.15 22.78
N LEU A 335 3.23 -20.37 21.69
CA LEU A 335 2.46 -21.60 21.46
C LEU A 335 3.38 -22.80 21.32
N PHE A 336 4.49 -22.68 20.58
CA PHE A 336 5.51 -23.71 20.47
C PHE A 336 6.17 -23.99 21.82
N ALA A 337 6.59 -22.95 22.54
CA ALA A 337 7.15 -23.08 23.89
C ALA A 337 6.15 -23.72 24.86
N GLY A 338 4.87 -23.35 24.79
CA GLY A 338 3.79 -23.95 25.58
C GLY A 338 3.56 -25.42 25.25
N CYS A 339 3.59 -25.79 23.97
CA CYS A 339 3.46 -27.19 23.53
C CYS A 339 4.67 -28.03 23.97
N VAL A 340 5.90 -27.50 23.81
CA VAL A 340 7.14 -28.15 24.24
C VAL A 340 7.19 -28.27 25.76
N ALA A 341 6.85 -27.21 26.50
CA ALA A 341 6.78 -27.24 27.95
C ALA A 341 5.72 -28.24 28.44
N GLY A 342 4.54 -28.26 27.80
CA GLY A 342 3.50 -29.26 28.06
C GLY A 342 4.00 -30.69 27.83
N PHE A 343 4.68 -30.94 26.70
CA PHE A 343 5.31 -32.23 26.40
C PHE A 343 6.39 -32.62 27.42
N VAL A 344 7.26 -31.69 27.81
CA VAL A 344 8.33 -31.92 28.79
C VAL A 344 7.75 -32.18 30.18
N VAL A 345 6.78 -31.38 30.63
CA VAL A 345 6.10 -31.57 31.93
C VAL A 345 5.37 -32.92 31.96
N LEU A 346 4.66 -33.28 30.89
CA LEU A 346 4.01 -34.60 30.77
C LEU A 346 5.05 -35.72 30.74
N SER A 347 6.18 -35.55 30.06
CA SER A 347 7.26 -36.54 29.98
C SER A 347 7.97 -36.74 31.33
N ILE A 348 8.27 -35.66 32.06
CA ILE A 348 8.85 -35.69 33.41
C ILE A 348 7.85 -36.32 34.40
N ARG A 349 6.55 -36.01 34.27
CA ARG A 349 5.51 -36.65 35.10
C ARG A 349 5.29 -38.11 34.77
N THR A 350 5.49 -38.57 33.54
CA THR A 350 5.46 -40.00 33.22
C THR A 350 6.69 -40.73 33.75
N VAL A 351 7.86 -40.10 33.78
CA VAL A 351 9.05 -40.68 34.42
C VAL A 351 8.91 -40.70 35.95
N ARG A 352 8.38 -39.63 36.57
CA ARG A 352 8.05 -39.61 38.01
C ARG A 352 6.82 -40.47 38.36
N GLY A 353 5.93 -40.72 37.41
CA GLY A 353 4.73 -41.55 37.58
C GLY A 353 4.98 -43.04 37.35
N ALA A 354 5.96 -43.39 36.51
CA ALA A 354 6.54 -44.73 36.43
C ALA A 354 7.38 -45.07 37.68
N GLY A 355 7.80 -44.05 38.44
CA GLY A 355 8.41 -44.17 39.77
C GLY A 355 7.43 -44.46 40.92
N ARG A 356 6.17 -44.82 40.64
CA ARG A 356 5.22 -45.35 41.64
C ARG A 356 5.05 -46.88 41.56
N SER A 357 6.10 -47.58 41.16
CA SER A 357 6.28 -48.97 41.56
C SER A 357 6.67 -49.03 43.03
N ARG A 358 6.08 -49.99 43.75
CA ARG A 358 6.12 -50.19 45.20
C ARG A 358 7.51 -49.95 45.85
N PRO A 359 7.58 -49.32 47.03
CA PRO A 359 8.79 -49.18 47.81
C PRO A 359 9.17 -50.54 48.43
N GLY A 360 9.81 -51.40 47.64
CA GLY A 360 10.21 -52.73 48.12
C GLY A 360 11.19 -53.53 47.26
N ASP A 361 11.54 -53.13 46.02
CA ASP A 361 12.27 -54.05 45.11
C ASP A 361 13.38 -53.42 44.25
N VAL A 362 13.92 -52.26 44.64
CA VAL A 362 15.19 -51.77 44.05
C VAL A 362 16.18 -51.63 45.19
N GLY A 363 16.79 -52.76 45.54
CA GLY A 363 18.06 -52.72 46.27
C GLY A 363 19.12 -52.01 45.42
N PRO A 364 20.19 -51.46 46.04
CA PRO A 364 21.26 -50.71 45.38
C PRO A 364 22.07 -51.50 44.32
N ASP A 365 21.63 -52.71 43.95
CA ASP A 365 22.30 -53.66 43.05
C ASP A 365 21.63 -53.83 41.67
N GLY A 366 20.67 -52.98 41.30
CA GLY A 366 19.99 -53.05 40.00
C GLY A 366 20.94 -52.84 38.81
N THR A 367 21.01 -53.81 37.90
CA THR A 367 21.88 -53.82 36.70
C THR A 367 21.81 -52.52 35.86
N PRO A 368 20.62 -51.92 35.60
CA PRO A 368 20.53 -50.69 34.81
C PRO A 368 21.06 -49.44 35.54
N ALA A 369 20.84 -49.36 36.86
CA ALA A 369 21.32 -48.25 37.68
C ALA A 369 22.85 -48.28 37.79
N ARG A 370 23.42 -49.48 37.94
CA ARG A 370 24.87 -49.68 37.95
C ARG A 370 25.51 -49.34 36.59
N LEU A 371 24.89 -49.72 35.46
CA LEU A 371 25.36 -49.35 34.13
C LEU A 371 25.38 -47.82 33.93
N ALA A 372 24.31 -47.13 34.33
CA ALA A 372 24.22 -45.68 34.23
C ALA A 372 25.27 -44.98 35.12
N GLY A 373 25.44 -45.44 36.36
CA GLY A 373 26.42 -44.90 37.28
C GLY A 373 27.87 -45.08 36.81
N LEU A 374 28.22 -46.25 36.28
CA LEU A 374 29.56 -46.52 35.75
C LEU A 374 29.83 -45.78 34.44
N SER A 375 28.81 -45.60 33.59
CA SER A 375 28.94 -44.81 32.36
C SER A 375 29.20 -43.34 32.64
N ALA A 376 28.54 -42.78 33.65
CA ALA A 376 28.80 -41.41 34.08
C ALA A 376 30.18 -41.27 34.76
N LEU A 377 30.61 -42.27 35.54
CA LEU A 377 31.99 -42.32 36.07
C LEU A 377 33.03 -42.33 34.94
N ALA A 378 32.81 -43.12 33.89
CA ALA A 378 33.72 -43.20 32.76
C ALA A 378 33.85 -41.87 32.02
N VAL A 379 32.75 -41.11 31.88
CA VAL A 379 32.77 -39.75 31.30
C VAL A 379 33.59 -38.81 32.17
N GLU A 380 33.39 -38.83 33.49
CA GLU A 380 34.15 -37.94 34.39
C GLU A 380 35.65 -38.30 34.47
N LEU A 381 36.00 -39.59 34.44
CA LEU A 381 37.39 -40.04 34.35
C LEU A 381 38.03 -39.71 32.99
N SER A 382 37.26 -39.66 31.90
CA SER A 382 37.77 -39.30 30.56
C SER A 382 38.31 -37.87 30.48
N VAL A 383 37.82 -36.97 31.34
CA VAL A 383 38.29 -35.58 31.40
C VAL A 383 39.60 -35.47 32.18
N LEU A 384 39.90 -36.47 33.04
CA LEU A 384 41.02 -36.44 33.98
C LEU A 384 42.17 -37.38 33.59
N THR A 385 42.06 -38.10 32.47
CA THR A 385 43.02 -39.12 32.05
C THR A 385 44.07 -38.57 31.09
N ASP A 386 45.29 -39.09 31.21
CA ASP A 386 46.44 -38.80 30.37
C ASP A 386 46.82 -40.01 29.49
N ALA A 387 47.83 -39.86 28.62
CA ALA A 387 48.24 -40.89 27.67
C ALA A 387 48.65 -42.24 28.28
N ARG A 388 48.93 -42.29 29.59
CA ARG A 388 49.26 -43.55 30.30
C ARG A 388 48.02 -44.32 30.77
N SER A 389 46.92 -43.61 30.99
CA SER A 389 45.69 -44.13 31.58
C SER A 389 44.60 -44.44 30.53
N ASP A 390 44.79 -43.94 29.31
CA ASP A 390 43.87 -44.02 28.17
C ASP A 390 43.50 -45.47 27.75
N PRO A 391 44.42 -46.46 27.72
CA PRO A 391 44.07 -47.82 27.30
C PRO A 391 43.07 -48.53 28.25
N ALA A 392 43.19 -48.29 29.57
CA ALA A 392 42.29 -48.89 30.55
C ALA A 392 40.89 -48.24 30.48
N LEU A 393 40.83 -46.92 30.27
CA LEU A 393 39.57 -46.22 30.06
C LEU A 393 38.84 -46.70 28.80
N VAL A 394 39.54 -46.82 27.67
CA VAL A 394 38.95 -47.32 26.42
C VAL A 394 38.40 -48.75 26.59
N ARG A 395 39.12 -49.63 27.30
CA ARG A 395 38.61 -50.98 27.63
C ARG A 395 37.37 -50.90 28.53
N GLY A 396 37.39 -50.07 29.58
CA GLY A 396 36.24 -49.87 30.47
C GLY A 396 34.99 -49.37 29.73
N VAL A 397 35.13 -48.36 28.87
CA VAL A 397 34.04 -47.84 28.03
C VAL A 397 33.54 -48.91 27.04
N GLY A 398 34.45 -49.67 26.44
CA GLY A 398 34.09 -50.81 25.58
C GLY A 398 33.23 -51.84 26.31
N ARG A 399 33.58 -52.19 27.56
CA ARG A 399 32.81 -53.13 28.41
C ARG A 399 31.44 -52.58 28.81
N LEU A 400 31.34 -51.28 29.10
CA LEU A 400 30.05 -50.63 29.37
C LEU A 400 29.13 -50.63 28.16
N ARG A 401 29.69 -50.39 26.97
CA ARG A 401 28.92 -50.45 25.73
C ARG A 401 28.46 -51.88 25.42
N ALA A 402 29.30 -52.88 25.65
CA ALA A 402 28.93 -54.28 25.54
C ALA A 402 27.84 -54.66 26.55
N ALA A 403 27.93 -54.19 27.80
CA ALA A 403 26.90 -54.41 28.83
C ALA A 403 25.56 -53.76 28.43
N ARG A 404 25.59 -52.57 27.82
CA ARG A 404 24.39 -51.91 27.29
C ARG A 404 23.75 -52.71 26.17
N TYR A 405 24.52 -53.15 25.17
CA TYR A 405 23.99 -53.99 24.09
C TYR A 405 23.43 -55.31 24.63
N ALA A 406 24.13 -55.95 25.56
CA ALA A 406 23.65 -57.17 26.20
C ALA A 406 22.33 -56.97 26.96
N LEU A 407 22.14 -55.81 27.58
CA LEU A 407 20.89 -55.46 28.26
C LEU A 407 19.76 -55.16 27.26
N ASP A 408 20.06 -54.42 26.20
CA ASP A 408 19.09 -54.05 25.14
C ASP A 408 18.64 -55.30 24.35
N ASP A 409 19.53 -56.27 24.15
CA ASP A 409 19.26 -57.55 23.48
C ASP A 409 18.63 -58.61 24.42
N GLY A 410 18.38 -58.27 25.69
CA GLY A 410 17.71 -59.15 26.65
C GLY A 410 18.53 -60.37 27.08
N LEU A 411 19.86 -60.30 27.05
CA LEU A 411 20.73 -61.39 27.50
C LEU A 411 20.60 -61.63 29.02
N PRO A 412 20.94 -62.83 29.52
CA PRO A 412 20.80 -63.16 30.93
C PRO A 412 21.55 -62.18 31.85
N ASP A 413 20.90 -61.75 32.95
CA ASP A 413 21.44 -60.75 33.89
C ASP A 413 22.82 -61.09 34.46
N ARG A 414 23.18 -62.37 34.57
CA ARG A 414 24.51 -62.80 35.00
C ARG A 414 25.61 -62.32 34.04
N HIS A 415 25.31 -62.27 32.75
CA HIS A 415 26.24 -61.88 31.70
C HIS A 415 26.43 -60.36 31.71
N VAL A 416 25.34 -59.60 31.83
CA VAL A 416 25.39 -58.15 31.96
C VAL A 416 26.13 -57.74 33.23
N ARG A 417 25.87 -58.40 34.37
CA ARG A 417 26.60 -58.15 35.63
C ARG A 417 28.08 -58.46 35.54
N GLY A 418 28.48 -59.51 34.81
CA GLY A 418 29.88 -59.81 34.52
C GLY A 418 30.57 -58.68 33.76
N LEU A 419 29.95 -58.20 32.67
CA LEU A 419 30.48 -57.09 31.88
C LEU A 419 30.57 -55.78 32.67
N LEU A 420 29.61 -55.52 33.56
CA LEU A 420 29.65 -54.36 34.46
C LEU A 420 30.71 -54.48 35.55
N ALA A 421 30.99 -55.70 36.04
CA ALA A 421 32.07 -55.94 36.98
C ALA A 421 33.43 -55.72 36.32
N ASP A 422 33.64 -56.25 35.11
CA ASP A 422 34.87 -56.04 34.33
C ASP A 422 35.08 -54.56 34.02
N ALA A 423 34.02 -53.84 33.64
CA ALA A 423 34.07 -52.40 33.44
C ALA A 423 34.47 -51.65 34.72
N ALA A 424 33.92 -52.05 35.87
CA ALA A 424 34.27 -51.44 37.15
C ALA A 424 35.74 -51.68 37.52
N VAL A 425 36.30 -52.85 37.23
CA VAL A 425 37.74 -53.13 37.49
C VAL A 425 38.64 -52.21 36.66
N GLU A 426 38.36 -52.07 35.36
CA GLU A 426 39.15 -51.19 34.48
C GLU A 426 39.03 -49.71 34.90
N LEU A 427 37.83 -49.26 35.29
CA LEU A 427 37.63 -47.88 35.78
C LEU A 427 38.24 -47.64 37.17
N ASP A 428 38.29 -48.65 38.04
CA ASP A 428 39.00 -48.53 39.33
C ASP A 428 40.50 -48.38 39.13
N GLN A 429 41.07 -49.05 38.13
CA GLN A 429 42.48 -48.89 37.77
C GLN A 429 42.77 -47.47 37.28
N VAL A 430 41.91 -46.93 36.39
CA VAL A 430 42.01 -45.54 35.93
C VAL A 430 41.91 -44.54 37.10
N ALA A 431 40.98 -44.75 38.03
CA ALA A 431 40.82 -43.89 39.20
C ALA A 431 42.04 -43.89 40.14
N ARG A 432 42.74 -45.02 40.24
CA ARG A 432 44.01 -45.12 41.00
C ARG A 432 45.15 -44.40 40.29
N ASP A 433 45.24 -44.53 38.97
CA ASP A 433 46.30 -43.88 38.17
C ASP A 433 46.18 -42.35 38.22
N VAL A 434 44.95 -41.82 38.21
CA VAL A 434 44.63 -40.39 38.35
C VAL A 434 44.70 -39.91 39.82
N ARG A 435 44.95 -40.83 40.78
CA ARG A 435 45.07 -40.56 42.23
C ARG A 435 43.88 -39.85 42.85
N MET A 436 42.66 -40.18 42.42
CA MET A 436 41.42 -39.57 42.93
C MET A 436 40.53 -40.62 43.63
N PRO A 437 40.66 -40.81 44.96
CA PRO A 437 39.98 -41.89 45.69
C PRO A 437 38.45 -41.83 45.64
N GLY A 438 37.87 -40.63 45.46
CA GLY A 438 36.43 -40.43 45.35
C GLY A 438 35.81 -40.94 44.04
N TYR A 439 36.63 -41.22 43.03
CA TYR A 439 36.22 -41.73 41.72
C TYR A 439 36.38 -43.24 41.60
N ARG A 440 36.69 -43.94 42.70
CA ARG A 440 36.67 -45.40 42.72
C ARG A 440 35.21 -45.88 42.58
N PRO A 441 34.92 -46.85 41.71
CA PRO A 441 33.54 -47.21 41.36
C PRO A 441 32.62 -47.51 42.53
N ASP A 442 33.11 -48.19 43.56
CA ASP A 442 32.32 -48.56 44.74
C ASP A 442 32.01 -47.36 45.65
N VAL A 443 32.91 -46.37 45.71
CA VAL A 443 32.73 -45.12 46.46
C VAL A 443 31.81 -44.18 45.69
N TYR A 444 32.06 -44.06 44.39
CA TYR A 444 31.32 -43.19 43.49
C TYR A 444 29.86 -43.61 43.32
N LEU A 445 29.61 -44.92 43.14
CA LEU A 445 28.25 -45.45 43.04
C LEU A 445 27.50 -45.29 44.36
N ARG A 446 28.16 -45.48 45.52
CA ARG A 446 27.53 -45.24 46.83
C ARG A 446 27.10 -43.78 46.98
N GLY A 447 27.93 -42.82 46.60
CA GLY A 447 27.60 -41.38 46.72
C GLY A 447 26.52 -40.88 45.76
N ARG A 448 26.19 -41.61 44.69
CA ARG A 448 25.18 -41.22 43.68
C ARG A 448 23.89 -42.03 43.76
N LEU A 449 23.92 -43.20 44.41
CA LEU A 449 22.78 -44.10 44.59
C LEU A 449 22.22 -44.09 46.03
N SER A 450 22.91 -43.45 46.99
CA SER A 450 22.34 -42.96 48.26
C SER A 450 21.63 -41.64 48.04
#